data_AF-F6IDY8-F1
#
_entry.id   AF-F6IDY8-F1
#
_cell.length_a   1.000
_cell.length_b   1.000
_cell.length_c   1.000
_cell.angle_alpha   90.00
_cell.angle_beta   90.00
_cell.angle_gamma   90.00
#
_symmetry.space_group_name_H-M   'P 1'
#
loop_
_entity.id
_entity.type
_entity.pdbx_description
1 polymer ?
#
loop_
_entity_poly.entity_id
_entity_poly.type
_entity_poly.pdbx_seq_one_letter_code
_entity_poly.pdbx_strand_id
1 'polypeptide(L)'
;MARVLGDRIDRQTAAVFAGTEITITAGDGPVFVVMPLRRVPSLSHDDFMDQWFGRHAALGEKVEGVRYRQNHVDATATADLAGRVGLSFPPMDGLTESYFDVLDGALALLSREDVAVGAIEDEKRFIHHPTSQFALYETLWRS
;
A
#
# COMPACT_ATOMS: atom_id res chain seq x y z
N MET A 1 5.26 22.81 -11.44
CA MET A 1 4.73 22.13 -10.24
C MET A 1 5.83 21.75 -9.24
N ALA A 2 6.99 21.22 -9.63
CA ALA A 2 8.14 21.00 -8.73
C ALA A 2 8.57 22.22 -7.89
N ARG A 3 8.59 23.41 -8.52
CA ARG A 3 9.00 24.68 -7.89
C ARG A 3 8.11 25.08 -6.70
N VAL A 4 6.88 24.54 -6.63
CA VAL A 4 5.90 24.82 -5.56
C VAL A 4 6.13 23.93 -4.34
N LEU A 5 6.73 22.74 -4.52
CA LEU A 5 7.07 21.87 -3.40
C LEU A 5 8.27 22.43 -2.59
N GLY A 6 9.13 23.25 -3.23
CA GLY A 6 10.16 24.03 -2.56
C GLY A 6 11.03 23.18 -1.62
N ASP A 7 11.21 23.67 -0.40
CA ASP A 7 11.91 22.98 0.71
C ASP A 7 10.94 22.19 1.60
N ARG A 8 9.68 22.03 1.20
CA ARG A 8 8.65 21.30 1.99
C ARG A 8 8.74 19.80 1.81
N ILE A 9 9.54 19.33 0.87
CA ILE A 9 9.82 17.90 0.65
C ILE A 9 11.31 17.67 0.72
N ASP A 10 11.70 16.61 1.42
CA ASP A 10 13.06 16.12 1.36
C ASP A 10 13.22 15.33 0.06
N ARG A 11 14.01 15.88 -0.88
CA ARG A 11 14.23 15.27 -2.19
C ARG A 11 15.02 13.96 -2.14
N GLN A 12 15.65 13.65 -1.01
CA GLN A 12 16.40 12.40 -0.83
C GLN A 12 15.50 11.25 -0.37
N THR A 13 14.37 11.56 0.27
CA THR A 13 13.50 10.56 0.91
C THR A 13 12.09 10.55 0.38
N ALA A 14 11.64 11.63 -0.27
CA ALA A 14 10.32 11.71 -0.87
C ALA A 14 10.20 10.82 -2.13
N ALA A 15 9.02 10.21 -2.26
CA ALA A 15 8.62 9.47 -3.44
C ALA A 15 7.28 10.02 -3.98
N VAL A 16 7.04 9.81 -5.27
CA VAL A 16 5.76 10.13 -5.92
C VAL A 16 5.29 8.92 -6.69
N PHE A 17 3.98 8.77 -6.82
CA PHE A 17 3.40 7.63 -7.50
C PHE A 17 2.22 8.10 -8.32
N ALA A 18 2.07 7.50 -9.50
CA ALA A 18 0.87 7.57 -10.31
C ALA A 18 0.41 6.13 -10.55
N GLY A 19 -0.90 5.91 -10.55
CA GLY A 19 -1.44 4.56 -10.59
C GLY A 19 -2.95 4.52 -10.63
N THR A 20 -3.48 3.31 -10.51
CA THR A 20 -4.92 3.04 -10.46
C THR A 20 -5.28 2.42 -9.12
N GLU A 21 -6.29 2.96 -8.45
CA GLU A 21 -6.90 2.34 -7.27
C GLU A 21 -7.90 1.29 -7.72
N ILE A 22 -7.84 0.12 -7.10
CA ILE A 22 -8.76 -1.00 -7.29
C ILE A 22 -9.35 -1.35 -5.93
N THR A 23 -10.68 -1.25 -5.83
CA THR A 23 -11.42 -1.73 -4.65
C THR A 23 -11.58 -3.23 -4.75
N ILE A 24 -10.91 -3.98 -3.87
CA ILE A 24 -11.03 -5.44 -3.79
C ILE A 24 -12.29 -5.80 -3.01
N THR A 25 -12.49 -5.18 -1.84
CA THR A 25 -13.73 -5.27 -1.07
C THR A 25 -14.28 -3.89 -0.76
N ALA A 26 -15.60 -3.73 -0.87
CA ALA A 26 -16.26 -2.43 -0.78
C ALA A 26 -16.20 -1.83 0.64
N GLY A 27 -16.01 -0.51 0.70
CA GLY A 27 -16.13 0.28 1.93
C GLY A 27 -14.95 1.22 2.16
N ASP A 28 -15.08 2.02 3.23
CA ASP A 28 -14.06 2.90 3.82
C ASP A 28 -14.28 2.96 5.34
N GLY A 29 -13.48 3.74 6.06
CA GLY A 29 -13.60 3.86 7.52
C GLY A 29 -12.71 4.97 8.08
N PRO A 30 -13.00 5.46 9.30
CA PRO A 30 -12.21 6.51 9.92
C PRO A 30 -10.82 6.03 10.33
N VAL A 31 -10.60 4.73 10.54
CA VAL A 31 -9.30 4.14 10.81
C VAL A 31 -8.83 3.39 9.58
N PHE A 32 -7.58 3.61 9.15
CA PHE A 32 -7.05 2.93 7.98
C PHE A 32 -5.56 2.64 8.08
N VAL A 33 -5.17 1.52 7.50
CA VAL A 33 -3.78 1.12 7.31
C VAL A 33 -3.39 1.41 5.88
N VAL A 34 -2.19 1.95 5.69
CA VAL A 34 -1.57 2.14 4.39
C VAL A 34 -0.23 1.42 4.36
N MET A 35 -0.02 0.57 3.35
CA MET A 35 1.27 -0.11 3.17
C MET A 35 1.81 0.12 1.75
N PRO A 36 2.74 1.08 1.56
CA PRO A 36 3.54 1.16 0.34
C PRO A 36 4.40 -0.10 0.18
N LEU A 37 4.25 -0.79 -0.95
CA LEU A 37 4.79 -2.12 -1.22
C LEU A 37 5.98 -2.08 -2.17
N ARG A 38 7.04 -2.77 -1.78
CA ARG A 38 8.13 -3.16 -2.70
C ARG A 38 8.17 -4.67 -2.79
N ARG A 39 8.28 -5.20 -4.00
CA ARG A 39 8.38 -6.64 -4.21
C ARG A 39 9.73 -7.19 -3.71
N VAL A 40 9.77 -8.48 -3.40
CA VAL A 40 11.04 -9.17 -3.13
C VAL A 40 11.95 -9.09 -4.37
N PRO A 41 13.29 -8.92 -4.21
CA PRO A 41 14.19 -8.69 -5.35
C PRO A 41 14.21 -9.81 -6.40
N SER A 42 13.80 -11.03 -6.02
CA SER A 42 13.76 -12.19 -6.90
C SER A 42 12.55 -12.24 -7.83
N LEU A 43 11.54 -11.38 -7.63
CA LEU A 43 10.33 -11.38 -8.47
C LEU A 43 10.41 -10.31 -9.56
N SER A 44 9.87 -10.67 -10.73
CA SER A 44 9.47 -9.68 -11.73
C SER A 44 8.24 -8.89 -11.22
N HIS A 45 7.93 -7.78 -11.88
CA HIS A 45 6.70 -7.05 -11.55
C HIS A 45 5.45 -7.90 -11.86
N ASP A 46 5.45 -8.60 -12.99
CA ASP A 46 4.32 -9.47 -13.39
C ASP A 46 4.12 -10.60 -12.37
N ASP A 47 5.20 -11.27 -11.92
CA ASP A 47 5.09 -12.30 -10.87
C ASP A 47 4.58 -11.71 -9.55
N PHE A 48 4.98 -10.48 -9.22
CA PHE A 48 4.46 -9.79 -8.03
C PHE A 48 2.96 -9.52 -8.16
N MET A 49 2.50 -9.06 -9.33
CA MET A 49 1.07 -8.79 -9.58
C MET A 49 0.24 -10.08 -9.58
N ASP A 50 0.75 -11.18 -10.13
CA ASP A 50 0.10 -12.48 -10.09
C ASP A 50 -0.10 -12.98 -8.64
N GLN A 51 0.89 -12.76 -7.78
CA GLN A 51 0.78 -13.10 -6.36
C GLN A 51 -0.15 -12.13 -5.62
N TRP A 52 0.07 -10.82 -5.76
CA TRP A 52 -0.61 -9.80 -4.95
C TRP A 52 -2.05 -9.54 -5.39
N PHE A 53 -2.26 -9.28 -6.68
CA PHE A 53 -3.60 -9.00 -7.21
C PHE A 53 -4.33 -10.29 -7.57
N GLY A 54 -3.64 -11.27 -8.15
CA GLY A 54 -4.28 -12.52 -8.59
C GLY A 54 -4.67 -13.44 -7.44
N ARG A 55 -3.81 -13.62 -6.43
CA ARG A 55 -3.98 -14.65 -5.39
C ARG A 55 -4.29 -14.06 -4.02
N HIS A 56 -3.49 -13.11 -3.56
CA HIS A 56 -3.61 -12.53 -2.23
C HIS A 56 -4.90 -11.72 -2.08
N ALA A 57 -5.30 -10.95 -3.10
CA ALA A 57 -6.57 -10.21 -3.10
C ALA A 57 -7.78 -11.12 -2.77
N ALA A 58 -7.81 -12.34 -3.32
CA ALA A 58 -8.87 -13.32 -3.09
C ALA A 58 -8.90 -13.87 -1.65
N LEU A 59 -7.85 -13.66 -0.84
CA LEU A 59 -7.89 -13.92 0.60
C LEU A 59 -8.70 -12.84 1.31
N GLY A 60 -8.46 -11.56 0.97
CA GLY A 60 -9.19 -10.42 1.53
C GLY A 60 -10.69 -10.48 1.26
N GLU A 61 -11.09 -10.92 0.07
CA GLU A 61 -12.51 -11.12 -0.30
C GLU A 61 -13.25 -12.14 0.57
N LYS A 62 -12.52 -13.09 1.19
CA LYS A 62 -13.10 -14.16 2.02
C LYS A 62 -13.26 -13.76 3.49
N VAL A 63 -12.65 -12.66 3.91
CA VAL A 63 -12.69 -12.22 5.31
C VAL A 63 -13.82 -11.22 5.50
N GLU A 64 -14.85 -11.62 6.25
CA GLU A 64 -15.97 -10.74 6.58
C GLU A 64 -15.47 -9.48 7.31
N GLY A 65 -15.96 -8.32 6.87
CA GLY A 65 -15.60 -7.02 7.44
C GLY A 65 -14.28 -6.43 6.96
N VAL A 66 -13.48 -7.14 6.15
CA VAL A 66 -12.30 -6.55 5.50
C VAL A 66 -12.74 -5.62 4.39
N ARG A 67 -12.29 -4.37 4.46
CA ARG A 67 -12.45 -3.33 3.44
C ARG A 67 -11.07 -3.00 2.89
N TYR A 68 -10.79 -3.43 1.67
CA TYR A 68 -9.43 -3.53 1.16
C TYR A 68 -9.33 -2.94 -0.25
N ARG A 69 -8.31 -2.11 -0.46
CA ARG A 69 -7.98 -1.51 -1.75
C ARG A 69 -6.52 -1.71 -2.10
N GLN A 70 -6.26 -1.84 -3.39
CA GLN A 70 -4.92 -1.91 -3.96
C GLN A 70 -4.72 -0.73 -4.90
N ASN A 71 -3.64 0.01 -4.72
CA ASN A 71 -3.20 1.06 -5.63
C ASN A 71 -2.03 0.52 -6.45
N HIS A 72 -2.27 0.22 -7.72
CA HIS A 72 -1.27 -0.35 -8.62
C HIS A 72 -0.45 0.78 -9.25
N VAL A 73 0.87 0.75 -9.06
CA VAL A 73 1.76 1.78 -9.59
C VAL A 73 1.92 1.60 -11.10
N ASP A 74 1.66 2.66 -11.87
CA ASP A 74 2.10 2.77 -13.25
C ASP A 74 3.54 3.29 -13.27
N ALA A 75 4.49 2.42 -13.62
CA ALA A 75 5.91 2.74 -13.62
C ALA A 75 6.25 3.88 -14.61
N THR A 76 5.58 3.95 -15.76
CA THR A 76 5.85 4.96 -16.80
C THR A 76 5.32 6.32 -16.35
N ALA A 77 4.07 6.37 -15.89
CA ALA A 77 3.46 7.61 -15.38
C ALA A 77 4.19 8.11 -14.13
N THR A 78 4.63 7.19 -13.26
CA THR A 78 5.43 7.52 -12.08
C THR A 78 6.79 8.12 -12.45
N ALA A 79 7.48 7.54 -13.44
CA ALA A 79 8.76 8.08 -13.91
C ALA A 79 8.60 9.48 -14.54
N ASP A 80 7.56 9.70 -15.36
CA ASP A 80 7.25 11.03 -15.92
C ASP A 80 6.95 12.05 -14.80
N LEU A 81 6.10 11.67 -13.83
CA LEU A 81 5.79 12.54 -12.69
C LEU A 81 7.04 12.88 -11.87
N ALA A 82 7.86 11.87 -11.55
CA ALA A 82 9.11 12.03 -10.80
C ALA A 82 10.07 12.99 -11.52
N GLY A 83 10.25 12.85 -12.83
CA GLY A 83 11.05 13.75 -13.66
C GLY A 83 10.52 15.19 -13.64
N ARG A 84 9.19 15.38 -13.71
CA ARG A 84 8.55 16.70 -13.63
C ARG A 84 8.70 17.37 -12.27
N VAL A 85 8.85 16.61 -11.18
CA VAL A 85 9.03 17.14 -9.82
C VAL A 85 10.49 17.11 -9.32
N GLY A 86 11.41 16.57 -10.12
CA GLY A 86 12.84 16.50 -9.79
C GLY A 86 13.14 15.55 -8.63
N LEU A 87 12.44 14.42 -8.56
CA LEU A 87 12.64 13.38 -7.55
C LEU A 87 13.23 12.11 -8.16
N SER A 88 14.03 11.40 -7.36
CA SER A 88 14.63 10.11 -7.69
C SER A 88 14.60 9.24 -6.45
N PHE A 89 13.95 8.08 -6.53
CA PHE A 89 13.72 7.18 -5.40
C PHE A 89 13.66 5.72 -5.88
N PRO A 90 13.89 4.74 -4.99
CA PRO A 90 13.77 3.32 -5.34
C PRO A 90 12.36 2.98 -5.82
N PRO A 91 12.20 2.17 -6.88
CA PRO A 91 10.90 1.76 -7.39
C PRO A 91 9.99 1.17 -6.31
N MET A 92 8.69 1.34 -6.52
CA MET A 92 7.62 0.79 -5.70
C MET A 92 6.61 0.13 -6.63
N ASP A 93 5.98 -0.94 -6.16
CA ASP A 93 5.07 -1.73 -6.99
C ASP A 93 3.60 -1.36 -6.76
N GLY A 94 3.27 -0.90 -5.54
CA GLY A 94 1.90 -0.61 -5.19
C GLY A 94 1.74 -0.07 -3.79
N LEU A 95 0.51 0.16 -3.39
CA LEU A 95 0.14 0.54 -2.04
C LEU A 95 -1.16 -0.17 -1.65
N THR A 96 -1.22 -0.69 -0.44
CA THR A 96 -2.47 -1.24 0.12
C THR A 96 -3.17 -0.21 0.98
N GLU A 97 -4.49 -0.30 1.02
CA GLU A 97 -5.31 0.41 2.01
C GLU A 97 -6.31 -0.57 2.63
N SER A 98 -6.36 -0.62 3.96
CA SER A 98 -7.32 -1.42 4.71
C SER A 98 -8.06 -0.53 5.70
N TYR A 99 -9.39 -0.63 5.74
CA TYR A 99 -10.24 0.29 6.51
C TYR A 99 -11.00 -0.40 7.65
N PHE A 100 -11.13 0.34 8.75
CA PHE A 100 -11.66 -0.11 10.03
C PHE A 100 -12.57 0.97 10.65
N ASP A 101 -13.53 0.55 11.47
CA ASP A 101 -14.47 1.48 12.11
C ASP A 101 -13.84 2.16 13.34
N VAL A 102 -13.01 1.42 14.08
CA VAL A 102 -12.38 1.86 15.33
C VAL A 102 -10.98 1.27 15.46
N LEU A 103 -10.10 1.98 16.18
CA LEU A 103 -8.69 1.62 16.32
C LEU A 103 -8.50 0.26 16.98
N ASP A 104 -9.23 -0.01 18.06
CA ASP A 104 -9.16 -1.30 18.77
C ASP A 104 -9.54 -2.48 17.86
N GLY A 105 -10.51 -2.28 16.96
CA GLY A 105 -10.91 -3.28 15.97
C GLY A 105 -9.81 -3.55 14.94
N ALA A 106 -9.11 -2.50 14.50
CA ALA A 106 -7.96 -2.63 13.62
C ALA A 106 -6.83 -3.42 14.30
N LEU A 107 -6.45 -3.04 15.53
CA LEU A 107 -5.40 -3.69 16.29
C LEU A 107 -5.74 -5.16 16.59
N ALA A 108 -7.00 -5.45 16.93
CA ALA A 108 -7.45 -6.82 17.17
C ALA A 108 -7.34 -7.68 15.89
N LEU A 109 -7.80 -7.17 14.74
CA LEU A 109 -7.70 -7.91 13.47
C LEU A 109 -6.24 -8.12 13.04
N LEU A 110 -5.39 -7.11 13.19
CA LEU A 110 -3.96 -7.19 12.85
C LEU A 110 -3.16 -8.09 13.80
N SER A 111 -3.67 -8.33 15.01
CA SER A 111 -3.01 -9.19 16.02
C SER A 111 -3.55 -10.62 16.04
N ARG A 112 -4.62 -10.92 15.30
CA ARG A 112 -5.19 -12.27 15.19
C ARG A 112 -4.22 -13.19 14.49
N GLU A 113 -3.80 -14.26 15.13
CA GLU A 113 -2.80 -15.19 14.56
C GLU A 113 -3.26 -15.83 13.24
N ASP A 114 -4.54 -16.16 13.09
CA ASP A 114 -5.08 -16.77 11.87
C ASP A 114 -5.07 -15.82 10.66
N VAL A 115 -5.25 -14.53 10.91
CA VAL A 115 -5.19 -13.47 9.88
C VAL A 115 -3.74 -13.04 9.67
N ALA A 116 -3.03 -12.72 10.75
CA ALA A 116 -1.67 -12.19 10.72
C ALA A 116 -0.65 -13.23 10.27
N VAL A 117 -0.62 -14.44 10.83
CA VAL A 117 0.41 -15.44 10.45
C VAL A 117 0.17 -15.93 9.03
N GLY A 118 -1.08 -16.23 8.66
CA GLY A 118 -1.43 -16.67 7.30
C GLY A 118 -1.14 -15.61 6.24
N ALA A 119 -1.56 -14.37 6.47
CA ALA A 119 -1.29 -13.26 5.55
C ALA A 119 0.20 -12.92 5.51
N ILE A 120 0.90 -12.85 6.65
CA ILE A 120 2.34 -12.51 6.68
C ILE A 120 3.18 -13.57 5.97
N GLU A 121 2.90 -14.87 6.16
CA GLU A 121 3.65 -15.92 5.46
C GLU A 121 3.36 -15.95 3.95
N ASP A 122 2.17 -15.53 3.53
CA ASP A 122 1.85 -15.32 2.12
C ASP A 122 2.58 -14.08 1.57
N GLU A 123 2.46 -12.96 2.27
CA GLU A 123 3.12 -11.68 1.95
C GLU A 123 4.63 -11.81 1.81
N LYS A 124 5.31 -12.56 2.69
CA LYS A 124 6.77 -12.78 2.62
C LYS A 124 7.25 -13.37 1.30
N ARG A 125 6.35 -13.99 0.52
CA ARG A 125 6.67 -14.56 -0.79
C ARG A 125 6.81 -13.49 -1.87
N PHE A 126 6.13 -12.36 -1.71
CA PHE A 126 6.06 -11.32 -2.75
C PHE A 126 6.40 -9.91 -2.27
N ILE A 127 6.23 -9.59 -0.99
CA ILE A 127 6.56 -8.30 -0.37
C ILE A 127 7.94 -8.37 0.30
N HIS A 128 8.78 -7.38 0.01
CA HIS A 128 9.99 -7.11 0.76
C HIS A 128 9.69 -6.15 1.91
N HIS A 129 9.23 -6.69 3.05
CA HIS A 129 8.88 -5.90 4.24
C HIS A 129 9.99 -4.95 4.71
N PRO A 130 11.30 -5.30 4.69
CA PRO A 130 12.35 -4.39 5.17
C PRO A 130 12.46 -3.06 4.41
N THR A 131 11.99 -3.02 3.15
CA THR A 131 11.98 -1.80 2.33
C THR A 131 10.58 -1.29 2.05
N SER A 132 9.55 -1.95 2.58
CA SER A 132 8.17 -1.48 2.54
C SER A 132 7.87 -0.62 3.77
N GLN A 133 6.76 0.10 3.77
CA GLN A 133 6.37 0.95 4.90
C GLN A 133 5.01 0.49 5.41
N PHE A 134 4.76 0.66 6.70
CA PHE A 134 3.46 0.41 7.31
C PHE A 134 3.04 1.67 8.06
N ALA A 135 1.84 2.16 7.78
CA ALA A 135 1.27 3.30 8.47
C ALA A 135 -0.15 2.97 8.93
N LEU A 136 -0.50 3.42 10.13
CA LEU A 136 -1.84 3.32 10.70
C LEU A 136 -2.31 4.73 11.04
N TYR A 137 -3.49 5.08 10.56
CA TYR A 137 -4.07 6.40 10.71
C TYR A 137 -5.47 6.30 11.32
N GLU A 138 -5.81 7.33 12.08
CA GLU A 138 -7.17 7.62 12.50
C GLU A 138 -7.55 9.02 12.00
N THR A 139 -8.72 9.11 11.37
CA THR A 139 -9.23 10.34 10.76
C THR A 139 -9.88 11.20 11.82
N LEU A 140 -9.30 12.38 12.05
CA LEU A 140 -9.89 13.41 12.91
C LEU A 140 -10.62 14.44 12.06
N TRP A 141 -11.95 14.43 12.13
CA TRP A 141 -12.78 15.43 11.46
C TRP A 141 -12.68 16.76 12.17
N ARG A 142 -12.29 17.81 11.44
CA ARG A 142 -12.42 19.18 11.94
C ARG A 142 -13.89 19.57 11.86
N SER A 143 -14.52 19.77 13.02
CA SER A 143 -15.84 20.41 13.16
C SER A 143 -15.81 21.86 12.71
#